data_AF-A0A2E7R5C4-F1
#
_entry.id   AF-A0A2E7R5C4-F1
#
_cell.length_a   1.000
_cell.length_b   1.000
_cell.length_c   1.000
_cell.angle_alpha   90.00
_cell.angle_beta   90.00
_cell.angle_gamma   90.00
#
_symmetry.space_group_name_H-M   'P 1'
#
loop_
_entity.id
_entity.type
_entity.pdbx_description
1 polymer ?
#
loop_
_entity_poly.entity_id
_entity_poly.type
_entity_poly.pdbx_seq_one_letter_code
_entity_poly.pdbx_strand_id
1 'polypeptide(L)'
;MQVILQSGGVGSRLYPFTINKPKCFLKLKGKPIIDYQYENLKKYNLHKKLVIISNKNHVHYFQRYFKNKKYKPKIISEKPGLGSGGSLIKNIKFLEKNFILIYLDIFFDINFSRFLNKYKNENKIFSHKTAHKFDSDVIIVDKNNIIKKICTKNSKKKFLSNVSISGIFFLKKNILNKKKGKIGLTHLILKQLNKARFYSYFTNEKFSDFGTRNRYKNLKKNFKLNPKTKAIIFDRDGTIISEKELVNSPKKLKVFKKFYKLINKINKKNIILICITNQSGIAKGFISEKKLEKIHSELNNKIYKVTGTFFDKYYYCPHYPVAGFKKEIKKLKIICKCRKPKAGLFLEAINDFNLNKKYIYNIGNTKSDMYAGYSAGIKRNFLLSEDKKNITYNKRYIELNYENLISKLK
;
A
#
# COMPACT_ATOMS: atom_id res chain seq x y z
N MET A 1 5.46 22.79 2.05
CA MET A 1 4.45 22.12 1.20
C MET A 1 3.07 22.51 1.72
N GLN A 2 2.20 23.04 0.87
CA GLN A 2 0.81 23.31 1.22
C GLN A 2 -0.02 22.00 1.36
N VAL A 3 -0.92 21.99 2.33
CA VAL A 3 -1.93 20.93 2.50
C VAL A 3 -3.34 21.53 2.43
N ILE A 4 -4.15 20.98 1.54
CA ILE A 4 -5.55 21.31 1.36
C ILE A 4 -6.39 20.27 2.11
N LEU A 5 -7.16 20.71 3.09
CA LEU A 5 -8.11 19.89 3.82
C LEU A 5 -9.53 20.19 3.29
N GLN A 6 -10.21 19.18 2.75
CA GLN A 6 -11.53 19.36 2.14
C GLN A 6 -12.63 18.79 3.03
N SER A 7 -13.57 19.66 3.43
CA SER A 7 -14.75 19.36 4.25
C SER A 7 -16.01 20.04 3.68
N GLY A 8 -16.19 20.01 2.35
CA GLY A 8 -17.29 20.69 1.67
C GLY A 8 -18.65 19.97 1.70
N GLY A 9 -18.71 18.71 2.14
CA GLY A 9 -19.95 17.93 2.15
C GLY A 9 -20.87 18.25 3.34
N VAL A 10 -22.18 18.06 3.15
CA VAL A 10 -23.21 18.22 4.19
C VAL A 10 -23.10 17.14 5.28
N GLY A 11 -22.73 15.92 4.89
CA GLY A 11 -22.55 14.82 5.85
C GLY A 11 -23.83 14.03 6.18
N SER A 12 -24.91 14.20 5.43
CA SER A 12 -26.22 13.56 5.66
C SER A 12 -26.19 12.05 5.97
N ARG A 13 -25.26 11.29 5.36
CA ARG A 13 -25.06 9.85 5.62
C ARG A 13 -24.66 9.48 7.04
N LEU A 14 -24.34 10.47 7.89
CA LEU A 14 -23.97 10.32 9.29
C LEU A 14 -24.97 10.99 10.24
N TYR A 15 -26.10 11.50 9.76
CA TYR A 15 -27.15 12.03 10.64
C TYR A 15 -27.58 10.97 11.67
N PRO A 16 -27.95 11.34 12.90
CA PRO A 16 -27.99 12.72 13.42
C PRO A 16 -26.62 13.27 13.85
N PHE A 17 -25.54 12.48 13.82
CA PHE A 17 -24.24 12.88 14.38
C PHE A 17 -23.61 14.14 13.76
N THR A 18 -23.98 14.46 12.52
CA THR A 18 -23.38 15.56 11.73
C THR A 18 -24.39 16.60 11.27
N ILE A 19 -25.56 16.70 11.92
CA ILE A 19 -26.58 17.73 11.57
C ILE A 19 -25.96 19.12 11.71
N ASN A 20 -25.31 19.39 12.85
CA ASN A 20 -24.76 20.70 13.17
C ASN A 20 -23.23 20.72 13.23
N LYS A 21 -22.53 19.69 12.73
CA LYS A 21 -21.06 19.61 12.82
C LYS A 21 -20.41 18.88 11.66
N PRO A 22 -19.18 19.28 11.26
CA PRO A 22 -18.42 18.57 10.24
C PRO A 22 -18.02 17.17 10.73
N LYS A 23 -17.92 16.21 9.80
CA LYS A 23 -17.57 14.81 10.11
C LYS A 23 -16.26 14.68 10.91
N CYS A 24 -15.23 15.47 10.60
CA CYS A 24 -13.94 15.42 11.28
C CYS A 24 -13.99 15.83 12.77
N PHE A 25 -15.06 16.48 13.23
CA PHE A 25 -15.26 16.81 14.64
C PHE A 25 -16.00 15.72 15.44
N LEU A 26 -16.35 14.61 14.78
CA LEU A 26 -16.81 13.42 15.49
C LEU A 26 -15.70 12.87 16.40
N LYS A 27 -16.09 12.32 17.56
CA LYS A 27 -15.15 11.84 18.59
C LYS A 27 -14.78 10.38 18.40
N LEU A 28 -13.48 10.09 18.41
CA LEU A 28 -12.89 8.77 18.43
C LEU A 28 -12.08 8.60 19.72
N LYS A 29 -12.53 7.69 20.61
CA LYS A 29 -11.98 7.51 21.96
C LYS A 29 -11.88 8.84 22.73
N GLY A 30 -12.99 9.58 22.81
CA GLY A 30 -13.09 10.87 23.52
C GLY A 30 -12.54 12.08 22.77
N LYS A 31 -11.61 11.88 21.83
CA LYS A 31 -10.90 12.94 21.10
C LYS A 31 -11.48 13.18 19.69
N PRO A 32 -11.68 14.44 19.24
CA PRO A 32 -12.06 14.74 17.85
C PRO A 32 -11.14 14.10 16.81
N ILE A 33 -11.70 13.56 15.72
CA ILE A 33 -10.90 12.92 14.65
C ILE A 33 -9.89 13.92 14.04
N ILE A 34 -10.26 15.19 13.90
CA ILE A 34 -9.38 16.25 13.39
C ILE A 34 -8.10 16.41 14.22
N ASP A 35 -8.11 16.12 15.51
CA ASP A 35 -6.90 16.20 16.32
C ASP A 35 -5.88 15.13 15.92
N TYR A 36 -6.32 13.90 15.68
CA TYR A 36 -5.43 12.84 15.18
C TYR A 36 -4.85 13.20 13.80
N GLN A 37 -5.69 13.75 12.92
CA GLN A 37 -5.27 14.21 11.59
C GLN A 37 -4.23 15.35 11.70
N TYR A 38 -4.49 16.34 12.56
CA TYR A 38 -3.60 17.47 12.79
C TYR A 38 -2.27 17.03 13.42
N GLU A 39 -2.29 16.12 14.40
CA GLU A 39 -1.09 15.56 15.02
C GLU A 39 -0.24 14.77 14.05
N ASN A 40 -0.86 13.91 13.23
CA ASN A 40 -0.12 13.17 12.21
C ASN A 40 0.51 14.13 11.18
N LEU A 41 -0.18 15.21 10.75
CA LEU A 41 0.43 16.27 9.93
C LEU A 41 1.54 17.05 10.66
N LYS A 42 1.39 17.27 11.98
CA LYS A 42 2.37 17.98 12.80
C LYS A 42 3.71 17.25 12.87
N LYS A 43 3.68 15.92 13.03
CA LYS A 43 4.88 15.04 13.03
C LYS A 43 5.79 15.26 11.81
N TYR A 44 5.23 15.70 10.68
CA TYR A 44 5.97 15.92 9.43
C TYR A 44 6.00 17.40 8.98
N ASN A 45 5.75 18.34 9.90
CA ASN A 45 5.76 19.79 9.61
C ASN A 45 4.73 20.25 8.55
N LEU A 46 3.73 19.44 8.23
CA LEU A 46 2.72 19.75 7.20
C LEU A 46 1.60 20.65 7.70
N HIS A 47 1.45 20.79 9.02
CA HIS A 47 0.48 21.67 9.67
C HIS A 47 0.75 23.18 9.49
N LYS A 48 1.92 23.56 8.97
CA LYS A 48 2.36 24.96 8.90
C LYS A 48 1.68 25.76 7.77
N LYS A 49 1.25 25.10 6.69
CA LYS A 49 0.66 25.73 5.50
C LYS A 49 -0.64 25.05 5.08
N LEU A 50 -1.67 25.21 5.91
CA LEU A 50 -2.99 24.60 5.72
C LEU A 50 -3.94 25.54 4.97
N VAL A 51 -4.71 24.99 4.04
CA VAL A 51 -5.91 25.60 3.48
C VAL A 51 -7.08 24.66 3.76
N ILE A 52 -8.17 25.18 4.29
CA ILE A 52 -9.37 24.39 4.58
C ILE A 52 -10.49 24.87 3.68
N ILE A 53 -11.03 23.99 2.85
CA ILE A 53 -12.22 24.28 2.05
C ILE A 53 -13.42 23.61 2.73
N SER A 54 -14.33 24.41 3.26
CA SER A 54 -15.45 23.93 4.07
C SER A 54 -16.79 24.45 3.55
N ASN A 55 -17.85 23.68 3.82
CA ASN A 55 -19.22 24.19 3.75
C ASN A 55 -19.32 25.47 4.62
N LYS A 56 -19.98 26.50 4.09
CA LYS A 56 -20.25 27.77 4.78
C LYS A 56 -20.82 27.57 6.20
N ASN A 57 -21.73 26.61 6.40
CA ASN A 57 -22.36 26.34 7.70
C ASN A 57 -21.39 25.72 8.73
N HIS A 58 -20.20 25.32 8.30
CA HIS A 58 -19.22 24.58 9.09
C HIS A 58 -17.93 25.38 9.37
N VAL A 59 -17.78 26.57 8.77
CA VAL A 59 -16.55 27.38 8.86
C VAL A 59 -16.20 27.75 10.31
N HIS A 60 -17.20 28.10 11.13
CA HIS A 60 -17.00 28.51 12.52
C HIS A 60 -16.34 27.43 13.38
N TYR A 61 -16.58 26.13 13.10
CA TYR A 61 -15.88 25.04 13.80
C TYR A 61 -14.37 25.08 13.58
N PHE A 62 -13.94 25.32 12.34
CA PHE A 62 -12.52 25.42 12.02
C PHE A 62 -11.90 26.69 12.60
N GLN A 63 -12.60 27.83 12.53
CA GLN A 63 -12.13 29.07 13.15
C GLN A 63 -11.91 28.89 14.67
N ARG A 64 -12.88 28.30 15.38
CA ARG A 64 -12.75 28.01 16.82
C ARG A 64 -11.62 27.02 17.10
N TYR A 65 -11.51 25.94 16.33
CA TYR A 65 -10.49 24.91 16.53
C TYR A 65 -9.06 25.42 16.35
N PHE A 66 -8.84 26.36 15.42
CA PHE A 66 -7.53 26.93 15.15
C PHE A 66 -7.23 28.24 15.89
N LYS A 67 -8.19 28.78 16.68
CA LYS A 67 -8.07 30.08 17.37
C LYS A 67 -6.74 30.22 18.15
N ASN A 68 -6.40 29.19 18.92
CA ASN A 68 -5.24 29.19 19.84
C ASN A 68 -4.02 28.43 19.26
N LYS A 69 -4.04 28.05 17.98
CA LYS A 69 -2.90 27.34 17.36
C LYS A 69 -1.94 28.34 16.71
N LYS A 70 -0.64 28.11 16.88
CA LYS A 70 0.45 28.94 16.30
C LYS A 70 0.28 29.20 14.80
N TYR A 71 -0.13 28.18 14.03
CA TYR A 71 -0.35 28.29 12.60
C TYR A 71 -1.85 28.26 12.30
N LYS A 72 -2.38 29.36 11.77
CA LYS A 72 -3.78 29.49 11.38
C LYS A 72 -3.96 29.13 9.89
N PRO A 73 -4.90 28.24 9.54
CA PRO A 73 -5.16 27.89 8.15
C PRO A 73 -5.86 29.02 7.41
N LYS A 74 -5.71 29.08 6.08
CA LYS A 74 -6.63 29.84 5.24
C LYS A 74 -7.94 29.06 5.11
N ILE A 75 -9.04 29.58 5.66
CA ILE A 75 -10.35 28.92 5.59
C ILE A 75 -11.17 29.53 4.45
N ILE A 76 -11.65 28.68 3.55
CA ILE A 76 -12.45 29.04 2.39
C ILE A 76 -13.87 28.51 2.62
N SER A 77 -14.84 29.42 2.57
CA SER A 77 -16.26 29.14 2.68
C SER A 77 -16.85 28.82 1.30
N GLU A 78 -17.57 27.70 1.17
CA GLU A 78 -18.19 27.28 -0.08
C GLU A 78 -19.64 26.80 0.14
N LYS A 79 -20.53 27.10 -0.80
CA LYS A 79 -21.83 26.42 -0.89
C LYS A 79 -21.60 24.97 -1.37
N PRO A 80 -22.17 23.95 -0.72
CA PRO A 80 -22.04 22.57 -1.18
C PRO A 80 -22.56 22.39 -2.63
N GLY A 81 -21.97 21.46 -3.38
CA GLY A 81 -22.54 21.03 -4.67
C GLY A 81 -21.56 20.90 -5.84
N LEU A 82 -20.38 21.53 -5.77
CA LEU A 82 -19.40 21.52 -6.88
C LEU A 82 -18.62 20.20 -7.02
N GLY A 83 -18.72 19.28 -6.06
CA GLY A 83 -17.90 18.09 -6.00
C GLY A 83 -16.43 18.39 -5.64
N SER A 84 -15.67 17.35 -5.30
CA SER A 84 -14.31 17.54 -4.76
C SER A 84 -13.34 18.16 -5.78
N GLY A 85 -13.47 17.83 -7.07
CA GLY A 85 -12.67 18.41 -8.14
C GLY A 85 -13.12 19.83 -8.50
N GLY A 86 -14.43 20.07 -8.61
CA GLY A 86 -14.98 21.38 -8.94
C GLY A 86 -14.64 22.44 -7.88
N SER A 87 -14.67 22.04 -6.60
CA SER A 87 -14.23 22.87 -5.48
C SER A 87 -12.74 23.27 -5.59
N LEU A 88 -11.85 22.37 -6.04
CA LEU A 88 -10.45 22.72 -6.31
C LEU A 88 -10.29 23.69 -7.48
N ILE A 89 -11.00 23.46 -8.59
CA ILE A 89 -10.97 24.34 -9.77
C ILE A 89 -11.44 25.75 -9.40
N LYS A 90 -12.55 25.88 -8.66
CA LYS A 90 -13.07 27.17 -8.19
C LYS A 90 -12.03 27.93 -7.35
N ASN A 91 -11.26 27.20 -6.54
CA ASN A 91 -10.30 27.78 -5.60
C ASN A 91 -8.85 27.71 -6.10
N ILE A 92 -8.64 27.51 -7.41
CA ILE A 92 -7.32 27.28 -8.01
C ILE A 92 -6.30 28.39 -7.71
N LYS A 93 -6.75 29.63 -7.52
CA LYS A 93 -5.88 30.77 -7.17
C LYS A 93 -5.19 30.63 -5.81
N PHE A 94 -5.77 29.84 -4.89
CA PHE A 94 -5.20 29.62 -3.56
C PHE A 94 -4.28 28.38 -3.48
N LEU A 95 -4.15 27.63 -4.57
CA LEU A 95 -3.36 26.40 -4.63
C LEU A 95 -1.93 26.69 -5.11
N GLU A 96 -0.95 26.14 -4.41
CA GLU A 96 0.46 26.09 -4.84
C GLU A 96 0.63 25.21 -6.09
N LYS A 97 1.79 25.30 -6.74
CA LYS A 97 2.15 24.45 -7.90
C LYS A 97 2.02 22.95 -7.58
N ASN A 98 2.43 22.56 -6.38
CA ASN A 98 2.30 21.20 -5.86
C ASN A 98 1.64 21.28 -4.48
N PHE A 99 0.67 20.43 -4.20
CA PHE A 99 -0.01 20.41 -2.90
C PHE A 99 -0.45 19.00 -2.53
N ILE A 100 -0.63 18.77 -1.23
CA ILE A 100 -1.32 17.58 -0.72
C ILE A 100 -2.80 17.92 -0.58
N LEU A 101 -3.69 17.06 -1.06
CA LEU A 101 -5.12 17.12 -0.79
C LEU A 101 -5.51 15.99 0.15
N ILE A 102 -6.29 16.32 1.18
CA ILE A 102 -6.80 15.37 2.17
C ILE A 102 -8.29 15.63 2.37
N TYR A 103 -9.10 14.59 2.24
CA TYR A 103 -10.52 14.64 2.63
C TYR A 103 -10.64 14.54 4.15
N LEU A 104 -11.57 15.28 4.74
CA LEU A 104 -11.77 15.31 6.20
C LEU A 104 -12.82 14.29 6.68
N ASP A 105 -13.11 13.26 5.90
CA ASP A 105 -13.95 12.12 6.28
C ASP A 105 -13.22 10.77 6.28
N ILE A 106 -11.89 10.84 6.40
CA ILE A 106 -10.98 9.70 6.54
C ILE A 106 -10.11 9.86 7.78
N PHE A 107 -9.97 8.79 8.55
CA PHE A 107 -8.97 8.69 9.60
C PHE A 107 -7.66 8.19 8.98
N PHE A 108 -6.53 8.76 9.39
CA PHE A 108 -5.22 8.32 8.93
C PHE A 108 -4.15 8.49 10.01
N ASP A 109 -3.20 7.55 10.03
CA ASP A 109 -1.91 7.68 10.71
C ASP A 109 -0.84 7.14 9.75
N ILE A 110 -0.26 8.06 8.99
CA ILE A 110 0.60 7.73 7.84
C ILE A 110 1.98 8.37 7.99
N ASN A 111 2.97 7.77 7.34
CA ASN A 111 4.30 8.32 7.20
C ASN A 111 4.36 9.27 6.00
N PHE A 112 4.10 10.56 6.25
CA PHE A 112 4.14 11.56 5.19
C PHE A 112 5.53 11.77 4.59
N SER A 113 6.61 11.49 5.34
CA SER A 113 7.97 11.52 4.77
C SER A 113 8.10 10.48 3.64
N ARG A 114 7.68 9.23 3.89
CA ARG A 114 7.64 8.18 2.88
C ARG A 114 6.68 8.51 1.73
N PHE A 115 5.49 9.02 2.04
CA PHE A 115 4.51 9.45 1.03
C PHE A 115 5.08 10.52 0.10
N LEU A 116 5.79 11.51 0.64
CA LEU A 116 6.38 12.60 -0.14
C LEU A 116 7.58 12.15 -0.96
N ASN A 117 8.46 11.32 -0.40
CA ASN A 117 9.67 10.83 -1.05
C ASN A 117 9.37 9.82 -2.17
N LYS A 118 8.40 8.93 -1.97
CA LYS A 118 8.02 7.94 -2.99
C LYS A 118 7.33 8.66 -4.15
N TYR A 119 7.86 8.49 -5.36
CA TYR A 119 7.46 9.25 -6.57
C TYR A 119 7.56 10.76 -6.30
N LYS A 120 8.74 11.21 -5.87
CA LYS A 120 9.00 12.63 -5.54
C LYS A 120 8.59 13.50 -6.72
N ASN A 121 7.85 14.58 -6.43
CA ASN A 121 7.34 15.52 -7.41
C ASN A 121 6.43 14.92 -8.50
N GLU A 122 5.87 13.73 -8.34
CA GLU A 122 4.86 13.18 -9.26
C GLU A 122 3.47 13.15 -8.65
N ASN A 123 2.43 13.23 -9.51
CA ASN A 123 1.06 13.05 -9.03
C ASN A 123 0.94 11.65 -8.44
N LYS A 124 0.40 11.54 -7.24
CA LYS A 124 0.18 10.23 -6.62
C LYS A 124 -1.06 10.21 -5.75
N ILE A 125 -1.64 9.02 -5.70
CA ILE A 125 -2.88 8.71 -5.02
C ILE A 125 -2.56 7.72 -3.91
N PHE A 126 -2.94 8.04 -2.67
CA PHE A 126 -2.91 7.06 -1.60
C PHE A 126 -3.91 5.97 -1.91
N SER A 127 -3.47 4.72 -1.86
CA SER A 127 -4.30 3.57 -2.21
C SER A 127 -4.04 2.39 -1.30
N HIS A 128 -5.08 1.61 -1.06
CA HIS A 128 -5.04 0.46 -0.16
C HIS A 128 -5.94 -0.67 -0.68
N LYS A 129 -5.68 -1.88 -0.19
CA LYS A 129 -6.51 -3.05 -0.47
C LYS A 129 -7.89 -2.88 0.17
N THR A 130 -8.97 -2.96 -0.62
CA THR A 130 -10.35 -2.89 -0.13
C THR A 130 -11.05 -4.24 -0.25
N ALA A 131 -11.80 -4.62 0.78
CA ALA A 131 -12.76 -5.72 0.71
C ALA A 131 -14.09 -5.28 0.08
N HIS A 132 -14.33 -3.96 -0.03
CA HIS A 132 -15.57 -3.36 -0.54
C HIS A 132 -15.39 -2.85 -1.97
N LYS A 133 -15.04 -3.78 -2.88
CA LYS A 133 -14.73 -3.48 -4.29
C LYS A 133 -15.88 -2.86 -5.09
N PHE A 134 -17.12 -3.02 -4.63
CA PHE A 134 -18.31 -2.49 -5.30
C PHE A 134 -18.70 -1.07 -4.82
N ASP A 135 -18.18 -0.63 -3.67
CA ASP A 135 -18.54 0.65 -3.06
C ASP A 135 -17.47 1.73 -3.23
N SER A 136 -16.38 1.42 -3.94
CA SER A 136 -15.17 2.23 -4.03
C SER A 136 -14.72 2.38 -5.47
N ASP A 137 -14.13 3.51 -5.81
CA ASP A 137 -13.39 3.64 -7.06
C ASP A 137 -12.08 2.85 -6.94
N VAL A 138 -11.79 1.99 -7.92
CA VAL A 138 -10.61 1.11 -7.92
C VAL A 138 -9.65 1.45 -9.06
N ILE A 139 -8.37 1.10 -8.89
CA ILE A 139 -7.31 1.42 -9.85
C ILE A 139 -6.63 0.16 -10.38
N ILE A 140 -6.19 0.21 -11.64
CA ILE A 140 -5.29 -0.77 -12.25
C ILE A 140 -3.96 -0.07 -12.48
N VAL A 141 -2.88 -0.69 -12.01
CA VAL A 141 -1.52 -0.15 -12.06
C VAL A 141 -0.60 -1.09 -12.83
N ASP A 142 0.45 -0.54 -13.44
CA ASP A 142 1.53 -1.34 -14.02
C ASP A 142 2.58 -1.74 -12.98
N LYS A 143 3.63 -2.45 -13.42
CA LYS A 143 4.75 -2.88 -12.56
C LYS A 143 5.50 -1.74 -11.87
N ASN A 144 5.43 -0.53 -12.41
CA ASN A 144 6.05 0.66 -11.84
C ASN A 144 5.08 1.44 -10.93
N ASN A 145 3.90 0.88 -10.63
CA ASN A 145 2.81 1.49 -9.89
C ASN A 145 2.18 2.71 -10.59
N ILE A 146 2.36 2.85 -11.90
CA ILE A 146 1.68 3.90 -12.68
C ILE A 146 0.25 3.45 -12.94
N ILE A 147 -0.71 4.30 -12.59
CA ILE A 147 -2.13 4.06 -12.79
C ILE A 147 -2.43 4.10 -14.29
N LYS A 148 -2.92 2.98 -14.84
CA LYS A 148 -3.35 2.85 -16.24
C LYS A 148 -4.85 3.05 -16.41
N LYS A 149 -5.62 2.70 -15.39
CA LYS A 149 -7.08 2.78 -15.43
C LYS A 149 -7.65 3.07 -14.06
N ILE A 150 -8.72 3.86 -14.04
CA ILE A 150 -9.59 4.04 -12.88
C ILE A 150 -10.96 3.50 -13.24
N CYS A 151 -11.49 2.58 -12.44
CA CYS A 151 -12.82 2.03 -12.58
C CYS A 151 -13.69 2.63 -11.48
N THR A 152 -14.64 3.48 -11.90
CA THR A 152 -15.56 4.13 -10.97
C THR A 152 -16.64 3.16 -10.50
N LYS A 153 -17.09 3.26 -9.25
CA LYS A 153 -18.14 2.40 -8.68
C LYS A 153 -19.45 2.33 -9.50
N ASN A 154 -19.75 3.35 -10.31
CA ASN A 154 -20.96 3.42 -11.14
C ASN A 154 -20.80 2.78 -12.54
N SER A 155 -19.63 2.23 -12.90
CA SER A 155 -19.44 1.65 -14.23
C SER A 155 -19.94 0.20 -14.28
N LYS A 156 -20.83 -0.11 -15.24
CA LYS A 156 -21.40 -1.47 -15.47
C LYS A 156 -20.36 -2.57 -15.72
N LYS A 157 -19.12 -2.22 -16.08
CA LYS A 157 -18.00 -3.16 -16.31
C LYS A 157 -17.26 -3.45 -14.98
N LYS A 158 -17.56 -4.59 -14.35
CA LYS A 158 -16.90 -5.09 -13.12
C LYS A 158 -15.44 -5.50 -13.40
N PHE A 159 -14.48 -4.59 -13.24
CA PHE A 159 -13.06 -4.95 -13.18
C PHE A 159 -12.67 -5.39 -11.76
N LEU A 160 -11.87 -6.46 -11.66
CA LEU A 160 -11.51 -7.17 -10.42
C LEU A 160 -10.26 -6.59 -9.71
N SER A 161 -10.05 -5.27 -9.72
CA SER A 161 -9.00 -4.69 -8.86
C SER A 161 -9.52 -4.60 -7.42
N ASN A 162 -8.67 -4.97 -6.46
CA ASN A 162 -8.92 -4.78 -5.04
C ASN A 162 -8.19 -3.55 -4.48
N VAL A 163 -7.60 -2.71 -5.33
CA VAL A 163 -6.88 -1.51 -4.91
C VAL A 163 -7.78 -0.29 -5.07
N SER A 164 -8.14 0.34 -3.96
CA SER A 164 -9.05 1.50 -3.94
C SER A 164 -8.33 2.84 -3.85
N ILE A 165 -8.94 3.86 -4.44
CA ILE A 165 -8.55 5.27 -4.27
C ILE A 165 -8.94 5.72 -2.87
N SER A 166 -7.99 6.35 -2.17
CA SER A 166 -8.19 6.89 -0.82
C SER A 166 -8.16 8.41 -0.85
N GLY A 167 -8.81 9.06 0.10
CA GLY A 167 -8.96 10.53 0.15
C GLY A 167 -7.69 11.33 0.43
N ILE A 168 -6.49 10.84 0.08
CA ILE A 168 -5.20 11.52 0.23
C ILE A 168 -4.48 11.50 -1.12
N PHE A 169 -4.05 12.68 -1.56
CA PHE A 169 -3.42 12.87 -2.88
C PHE A 169 -2.25 13.84 -2.76
N PHE A 170 -1.23 13.66 -3.60
CA PHE A 170 -0.31 14.73 -3.96
C PHE A 170 -0.54 15.05 -5.42
N LEU A 171 -0.83 16.31 -5.72
CA LEU A 171 -1.25 16.74 -7.04
C LEU A 171 -0.43 17.94 -7.49
N LYS A 172 -0.08 17.96 -8.77
CA LYS A 172 0.40 19.12 -9.50
C LYS A 172 -0.82 19.95 -9.91
N LYS A 173 -0.78 21.26 -9.69
CA LYS A 173 -1.88 22.19 -10.02
C LYS A 173 -2.30 22.14 -11.48
N ASN A 174 -1.37 21.85 -12.39
CA ASN A 174 -1.62 21.82 -13.83
C ASN A 174 -2.63 20.74 -14.27
N ILE A 175 -2.95 19.74 -13.43
CA ILE A 175 -4.00 18.76 -13.76
C ILE A 175 -5.41 19.35 -13.67
N LEU A 176 -5.57 20.47 -12.97
CA LEU A 176 -6.86 21.14 -12.78
C LEU A 176 -7.14 22.00 -14.02
N ASN A 177 -8.05 21.54 -14.88
CA ASN A 177 -8.51 22.32 -16.03
C ASN A 177 -9.38 23.51 -15.57
N LYS A 178 -9.36 24.62 -16.32
CA LYS A 178 -10.15 25.83 -15.97
C LYS A 178 -11.67 25.67 -16.17
N LYS A 179 -12.16 24.55 -16.72
CA LYS A 179 -13.60 24.32 -16.94
C LYS A 179 -14.32 24.21 -15.59
N LYS A 180 -15.09 25.24 -15.25
CA LYS A 180 -15.92 25.31 -14.05
C LYS A 180 -17.11 24.35 -14.20
N GLY A 181 -17.54 23.76 -13.09
CA GLY A 181 -18.71 22.87 -13.05
C GLY A 181 -18.62 21.84 -11.94
N LYS A 182 -19.70 21.07 -11.76
CA LYS A 182 -19.77 19.98 -10.80
C LYS A 182 -18.94 18.79 -11.28
N ILE A 183 -17.85 18.49 -10.60
CA ILE A 183 -17.00 17.34 -10.93
C ILE A 183 -16.34 16.74 -9.68
N GLY A 184 -16.40 15.42 -9.55
CA GLY A 184 -15.64 14.68 -8.54
C GLY A 184 -14.18 14.53 -8.94
N LEU A 185 -13.27 14.57 -7.96
CA LEU A 185 -11.83 14.50 -8.22
C LEU A 185 -11.43 13.23 -8.98
N THR A 186 -12.00 12.06 -8.65
CA THR A 186 -11.69 10.81 -9.37
C THR A 186 -11.98 10.92 -10.86
N HIS A 187 -13.11 11.53 -11.22
CA HIS A 187 -13.51 11.73 -12.62
C HIS A 187 -12.61 12.77 -13.31
N LEU A 188 -12.18 13.80 -12.58
CA LEU A 188 -11.18 14.76 -13.06
C LEU A 188 -9.85 14.06 -13.37
N ILE A 189 -9.33 13.25 -12.44
CA ILE A 189 -8.09 12.48 -12.63
C ILE A 189 -8.22 11.51 -13.81
N LEU A 190 -9.35 10.81 -13.94
CA LEU A 190 -9.61 9.88 -15.04
C LEU A 190 -9.44 10.59 -16.40
N LYS A 191 -9.95 11.82 -16.55
CA LYS A 191 -9.77 12.63 -17.77
C LYS A 191 -8.33 13.07 -18.03
N GLN A 192 -7.45 13.01 -17.03
CA GLN A 192 -6.06 13.44 -17.11
C GLN A 192 -5.06 12.28 -17.26
N LEU A 193 -5.50 11.01 -17.18
CA LEU A 193 -4.59 9.86 -17.27
C LEU A 193 -3.80 9.80 -18.59
N ASN A 194 -4.35 10.34 -19.68
CA ASN A 194 -3.66 10.40 -20.97
C ASN A 194 -2.70 11.59 -21.09
N LYS A 195 -2.77 12.56 -20.17
CA LYS A 195 -2.00 13.82 -20.23
C LYS A 195 -0.93 13.92 -19.13
N ALA A 196 -1.11 13.18 -18.04
CA ALA A 196 -0.19 13.19 -16.91
C ALA A 196 -0.08 11.80 -16.29
N ARG A 197 1.09 11.49 -15.76
CA ARG A 197 1.32 10.26 -14.99
C ARG A 197 0.77 10.43 -13.58
N PHE A 198 0.07 9.39 -13.10
CA PHE A 198 -0.38 9.26 -11.72
C PHE A 198 0.15 7.95 -11.15
N TYR A 199 0.77 8.02 -9.99
CA TYR A 199 1.28 6.85 -9.29
C TYR A 199 0.32 6.41 -8.18
N SER A 200 0.20 5.10 -8.00
CA SER A 200 -0.40 4.50 -6.83
C SER A 200 0.64 4.45 -5.72
N TYR A 201 0.40 5.21 -4.65
CA TYR A 201 1.08 4.97 -3.37
C TYR A 201 0.28 3.88 -2.65
N PHE A 202 0.55 2.63 -3.01
CA PHE A 202 -0.03 1.47 -2.34
C PHE A 202 0.61 1.29 -0.97
N THR A 203 -0.20 1.20 0.09
CA THR A 203 0.29 1.03 1.45
C THR A 203 -0.75 0.37 2.34
N ASN A 204 -0.27 -0.27 3.41
CA ASN A 204 -1.09 -0.84 4.48
C ASN A 204 -1.01 -0.02 5.78
N GLU A 205 -0.54 1.23 5.68
CA GLU A 205 -0.60 2.20 6.78
C GLU A 205 -2.04 2.44 7.24
N LYS A 206 -2.19 2.93 8.47
CA LYS A 206 -3.51 3.03 9.08
C LYS A 206 -4.35 4.08 8.34
N PHE A 207 -5.40 3.61 7.70
CA PHE A 207 -6.37 4.42 6.97
C PHE A 207 -7.78 3.87 7.22
N SER A 208 -8.78 4.74 7.35
CA SER A 208 -10.19 4.33 7.42
C SER A 208 -11.11 5.46 6.98
N ASP A 209 -11.91 5.25 5.94
CA ASP A 209 -13.08 6.08 5.67
C ASP A 209 -14.10 5.93 6.81
N PHE A 210 -14.69 7.03 7.27
CA PHE A 210 -15.76 7.03 8.27
C PHE A 210 -17.01 7.81 7.81
N GLY A 211 -17.18 8.00 6.50
CA GLY A 211 -18.22 8.80 5.88
C GLY A 211 -19.64 8.23 5.92
N THR A 212 -19.84 7.03 6.51
CA THR A 212 -21.15 6.40 6.76
C THR A 212 -21.25 5.90 8.20
N ARG A 213 -22.48 5.74 8.73
CA ARG A 213 -22.72 5.25 10.10
C ARG A 213 -21.98 3.94 10.39
N ASN A 214 -22.08 2.95 9.50
CA ASN A 214 -21.43 1.64 9.68
C ASN A 214 -19.91 1.76 9.70
N ARG A 215 -19.32 2.56 8.80
CA ARG A 215 -17.87 2.78 8.76
C ARG A 215 -17.37 3.51 10.00
N TYR A 216 -18.10 4.50 10.48
CA TYR A 216 -17.77 5.20 11.73
C TYR A 216 -17.88 4.30 12.96
N LYS A 217 -18.95 3.48 13.09
CA LYS A 217 -19.08 2.48 14.16
C LYS A 217 -17.92 1.47 14.12
N ASN A 218 -17.56 0.98 12.93
CA ASN A 218 -16.43 0.06 12.74
C ASN A 218 -15.10 0.71 13.14
N LEU A 219 -14.87 1.97 12.75
CA LEU A 219 -13.69 2.74 13.16
C LEU A 219 -13.60 2.84 14.69
N LYS A 220 -14.71 3.13 15.39
CA LYS A 220 -14.73 3.18 16.87
C LYS A 220 -14.43 1.82 17.50
N LYS A 221 -15.02 0.73 16.99
CA LYS A 221 -14.84 -0.64 17.52
C LYS A 221 -13.42 -1.14 17.33
N ASN A 222 -12.84 -0.93 16.15
CA ASN A 222 -11.54 -1.46 15.73
C ASN A 222 -10.41 -0.43 15.78
N PHE A 223 -10.58 0.62 16.58
CA PHE A 223 -9.57 1.66 16.72
C PHE A 223 -8.33 1.12 17.42
N LYS A 224 -7.20 1.13 16.71
CA LYS A 224 -5.87 0.88 17.23
C LYS A 224 -4.90 1.81 16.51
N LEU A 225 -4.16 2.60 17.28
CA LEU A 225 -3.01 3.37 16.78
C LEU A 225 -1.82 2.40 16.65
N ASN A 226 -1.00 2.56 15.61
CA ASN A 226 0.15 1.70 15.32
C ASN A 226 -0.15 0.19 15.32
N PRO A 227 -1.05 -0.30 14.45
CA PRO A 227 -1.24 -1.75 14.32
C PRO A 227 0.12 -2.41 13.99
N LYS A 228 0.49 -3.44 14.77
CA LYS A 228 1.67 -4.27 14.53
C LYS A 228 1.43 -5.10 13.27
N THR A 229 1.56 -4.51 12.09
CA THR A 229 1.45 -5.22 10.82
C THR A 229 2.56 -6.26 10.77
N LYS A 230 2.17 -7.53 10.83
CA LYS A 230 3.10 -8.64 10.65
C LYS A 230 3.34 -8.85 9.16
N ALA A 231 4.53 -9.31 8.81
CA ALA A 231 4.81 -9.75 7.45
C ALA A 231 5.53 -11.09 7.47
N ILE A 232 5.23 -11.92 6.48
CA ILE A 232 5.95 -13.15 6.23
C ILE A 232 6.54 -13.06 4.83
N ILE A 233 7.86 -13.12 4.77
CA ILE A 233 8.64 -13.11 3.54
C ILE A 233 9.06 -14.55 3.26
N PHE A 234 8.71 -15.06 2.10
CA PHE A 234 9.06 -16.40 1.63
C PHE A 234 10.06 -16.31 0.48
N ASP A 235 11.05 -17.19 0.46
CA ASP A 235 11.67 -17.59 -0.82
C ASP A 235 10.65 -18.41 -1.66
N ARG A 236 10.89 -18.53 -2.98
CA ARG A 236 10.04 -19.30 -3.88
C ARG A 236 10.50 -20.73 -4.07
N ASP A 237 11.75 -20.91 -4.52
CA ASP A 237 12.24 -22.16 -5.10
C ASP A 237 12.87 -23.00 -3.98
N GLY A 238 12.27 -24.16 -3.68
CA GLY A 238 12.62 -24.99 -2.51
C GLY A 238 11.84 -24.62 -1.24
N THR A 239 11.11 -23.50 -1.24
CA THR A 239 10.27 -23.06 -0.10
C THR A 239 8.77 -23.08 -0.40
N ILE A 240 8.34 -22.59 -1.56
CA ILE A 240 6.93 -22.63 -1.98
C ILE A 240 6.72 -23.76 -2.99
N ILE A 241 7.64 -23.88 -3.92
CA ILE A 241 7.62 -24.85 -5.03
C ILE A 241 8.89 -25.69 -5.02
N SER A 242 8.87 -26.84 -5.70
CA SER A 242 10.08 -27.66 -5.89
C SER A 242 11.17 -26.91 -6.67
N GLU A 243 12.42 -27.03 -6.23
CA GLU A 243 13.61 -26.54 -6.95
C GLU A 243 14.31 -27.61 -7.81
N LYS A 244 13.81 -28.86 -7.79
CA LYS A 244 14.41 -29.99 -8.54
C LYS A 244 14.41 -29.78 -10.06
N GLU A 245 13.46 -28.99 -10.57
CA GLU A 245 13.36 -28.67 -12.00
C GLU A 245 13.36 -27.15 -12.20
N LEU A 246 13.99 -26.68 -13.28
CA LEU A 246 13.91 -25.28 -13.68
C LEU A 246 12.46 -24.92 -14.08
N VAL A 247 11.78 -24.16 -13.22
CA VAL A 247 10.42 -23.66 -13.47
C VAL A 247 10.46 -22.48 -14.42
N ASN A 248 10.47 -22.79 -15.72
CA ASN A 248 10.46 -21.82 -16.81
C ASN A 248 9.09 -21.69 -17.50
N SER A 249 8.05 -22.36 -17.00
CA SER A 249 6.67 -22.27 -17.50
C SER A 249 5.65 -22.50 -16.38
N PRO A 250 4.41 -21.98 -16.51
CA PRO A 250 3.35 -22.19 -15.50
C PRO A 250 2.99 -23.66 -15.28
N LYS A 251 3.10 -24.51 -16.32
CA LYS A 251 2.79 -25.95 -16.25
C LYS A 251 3.72 -26.70 -15.28
N LYS A 252 4.97 -26.24 -15.13
CA LYS A 252 5.98 -26.84 -14.25
C LYS A 252 5.82 -26.44 -12.76
N LEU A 253 4.87 -25.56 -12.42
CA LEU A 253 4.63 -25.16 -11.04
C LEU A 253 4.03 -26.29 -10.21
N LYS A 254 4.85 -26.89 -9.35
CA LYS A 254 4.45 -27.86 -8.32
C LYS A 254 4.62 -27.22 -6.94
N VAL A 255 3.51 -26.73 -6.37
CA VAL A 255 3.47 -26.15 -5.01
C VAL A 255 3.49 -27.27 -3.98
N PHE A 256 4.28 -27.11 -2.92
CA PHE A 256 4.34 -28.10 -1.86
C PHE A 256 3.01 -28.20 -1.08
N LYS A 257 2.50 -29.42 -0.87
CA LYS A 257 1.29 -29.65 -0.04
C LYS A 257 1.42 -29.04 1.37
N LYS A 258 2.61 -29.18 1.97
CA LYS A 258 2.97 -28.57 3.27
C LYS A 258 2.90 -27.04 3.28
N PHE A 259 3.16 -26.37 2.15
CA PHE A 259 3.01 -24.92 2.04
C PHE A 259 1.53 -24.50 2.10
N TYR A 260 0.62 -25.24 1.45
CA TYR A 260 -0.82 -24.97 1.59
C TYR A 260 -1.28 -25.14 3.05
N LYS A 261 -0.83 -26.21 3.73
CA LYS A 261 -1.12 -26.45 5.16
C LYS A 261 -0.65 -25.29 6.04
N LEU A 262 0.55 -24.76 5.76
CA LEU A 262 1.11 -23.59 6.44
C LEU A 262 0.24 -22.35 6.25
N ILE A 263 -0.07 -21.98 5.00
CA ILE A 263 -0.87 -20.78 4.71
C ILE A 263 -2.29 -20.89 5.30
N ASN A 264 -2.89 -22.07 5.32
CA ASN A 264 -4.21 -22.26 5.94
C ASN A 264 -4.21 -22.14 7.46
N LYS A 265 -3.10 -22.42 8.13
CA LYS A 265 -2.98 -22.29 9.59
C LYS A 265 -2.62 -20.87 10.06
N ILE A 266 -2.06 -20.04 9.20
CA ILE A 266 -1.72 -18.66 9.56
C ILE A 266 -2.99 -17.80 9.63
N ASN A 267 -3.17 -17.03 10.71
CA ASN A 267 -4.24 -16.04 10.80
C ASN A 267 -3.97 -14.89 9.81
N LYS A 268 -4.67 -14.92 8.68
CA LYS A 268 -4.48 -13.99 7.56
C LYS A 268 -4.88 -12.54 7.87
N LYS A 269 -5.61 -12.29 8.97
CA LYS A 269 -6.02 -10.92 9.33
C LYS A 269 -4.79 -10.12 9.77
N ASN A 270 -4.44 -9.09 8.98
CA ASN A 270 -3.31 -8.16 9.18
C ASN A 270 -1.89 -8.76 9.02
N ILE A 271 -1.74 -9.80 8.18
CA ILE A 271 -0.43 -10.30 7.77
C ILE A 271 -0.21 -10.00 6.29
N ILE A 272 0.94 -9.41 5.98
CA ILE A 272 1.39 -9.19 4.61
C ILE A 272 2.21 -10.39 4.15
N LEU A 273 1.82 -11.01 3.03
CA LEU A 273 2.58 -12.12 2.44
C LEU A 273 3.42 -11.62 1.27
N ILE A 274 4.73 -11.81 1.35
CA ILE A 274 5.69 -11.34 0.35
C ILE A 274 6.51 -12.52 -0.13
N CYS A 275 6.75 -12.59 -1.44
CA CYS A 275 7.68 -13.56 -2.04
C CYS A 275 8.91 -12.81 -2.55
N ILE A 276 10.12 -13.24 -2.16
CA ILE A 276 11.40 -12.68 -2.62
C ILE A 276 12.27 -13.79 -3.18
N THR A 277 12.59 -13.75 -4.48
CA THR A 277 13.32 -14.83 -5.15
C THR A 277 14.46 -14.35 -6.06
N ASN A 278 15.53 -15.16 -6.18
CA ASN A 278 16.60 -14.93 -7.16
C ASN A 278 16.21 -15.56 -8.51
N GLN A 279 15.93 -14.75 -9.54
CA GLN A 279 15.48 -15.22 -10.86
C GLN A 279 16.57 -15.03 -11.93
N SER A 280 17.74 -15.67 -11.72
CA SER A 280 18.87 -15.61 -12.66
C SER A 280 18.55 -16.16 -14.04
N GLY A 281 17.48 -16.95 -14.20
CA GLY A 281 17.02 -17.42 -15.50
C GLY A 281 16.77 -16.29 -16.50
N ILE A 282 16.45 -15.08 -16.02
CA ILE A 282 16.28 -13.90 -16.88
C ILE A 282 17.64 -13.46 -17.45
N ALA A 283 18.63 -13.19 -16.59
CA ALA A 283 19.99 -12.85 -17.03
C ALA A 283 20.63 -13.93 -17.92
N LYS A 284 20.31 -15.21 -17.67
CA LYS A 284 20.80 -16.35 -18.47
C LYS A 284 20.07 -16.54 -19.82
N GLY A 285 18.97 -15.81 -20.07
CA GLY A 285 18.17 -15.95 -21.28
C GLY A 285 17.22 -17.16 -21.31
N PHE A 286 17.04 -17.84 -20.17
CA PHE A 286 16.20 -19.04 -20.06
C PHE A 286 14.71 -18.71 -19.93
N ILE A 287 14.39 -17.50 -19.45
CA ILE A 287 13.02 -17.03 -19.27
C ILE A 287 12.93 -15.51 -19.47
N SER A 288 11.86 -15.03 -20.09
CA SER A 288 11.57 -13.60 -20.18
C SER A 288 10.80 -13.09 -18.95
N GLU A 289 10.91 -11.80 -18.63
CA GLU A 289 10.13 -11.17 -17.56
C GLU A 289 8.62 -11.43 -17.73
N LYS A 290 8.09 -11.29 -18.96
CA LYS A 290 6.67 -11.55 -19.25
C LYS A 290 6.26 -12.98 -18.93
N LYS A 291 7.14 -13.96 -19.15
CA LYS A 291 6.87 -15.36 -18.80
C LYS A 291 6.97 -15.58 -17.29
N LEU A 292 7.90 -14.91 -16.60
CA LEU A 292 7.98 -14.93 -15.14
C LEU A 292 6.71 -14.34 -14.50
N GLU A 293 6.17 -13.24 -15.02
CA GLU A 293 4.91 -12.64 -14.57
C GLU A 293 3.75 -13.65 -14.68
N LYS A 294 3.66 -14.39 -15.80
CA LYS A 294 2.66 -15.47 -15.96
C LYS A 294 2.85 -16.59 -14.92
N ILE A 295 4.09 -16.96 -14.61
CA ILE A 295 4.39 -17.97 -13.58
C ILE A 295 3.95 -17.47 -12.20
N HIS A 296 4.29 -16.24 -11.81
CA HIS A 296 3.85 -15.68 -10.53
C HIS A 296 2.33 -15.55 -10.44
N SER A 297 1.67 -15.18 -11.54
CA SER A 297 0.20 -15.15 -11.61
C SER A 297 -0.40 -16.54 -11.41
N GLU A 298 0.13 -17.56 -12.08
CA GLU A 298 -0.36 -18.93 -11.92
C GLU A 298 -0.10 -19.48 -10.52
N LEU A 299 1.08 -19.19 -9.94
CA LEU A 299 1.39 -19.56 -8.57
C LEU A 299 0.37 -18.96 -7.58
N ASN A 300 0.07 -17.67 -7.73
CA ASN A 300 -0.96 -17.01 -6.94
C ASN A 300 -2.35 -17.65 -7.13
N ASN A 301 -2.72 -17.98 -8.38
CA ASN A 301 -4.00 -18.64 -8.66
C ASN A 301 -4.11 -20.01 -7.97
N LYS A 302 -3.05 -20.83 -8.04
CA LYS A 302 -3.01 -22.13 -7.36
C LYS A 302 -3.14 -21.99 -5.85
N ILE A 303 -2.43 -21.05 -5.24
CA ILE A 303 -2.52 -20.76 -3.80
C ILE A 303 -3.91 -20.28 -3.40
N TYR A 304 -4.50 -19.38 -4.18
CA TYR A 304 -5.81 -18.84 -3.88
C TYR A 304 -6.92 -19.88 -3.96
N LYS A 305 -6.91 -20.74 -4.99
CA LYS A 305 -7.89 -21.82 -5.14
C LYS A 305 -7.97 -22.72 -3.91
N VAL A 306 -6.84 -22.97 -3.24
CA VAL A 306 -6.77 -23.86 -2.07
C VAL A 306 -6.94 -23.12 -0.74
N THR A 307 -6.50 -21.86 -0.66
CA THR A 307 -6.34 -21.16 0.64
C THR A 307 -7.14 -19.87 0.77
N GLY A 308 -7.80 -19.42 -0.31
CA GLY A 308 -8.46 -18.10 -0.37
C GLY A 308 -7.51 -16.92 -0.20
N THR A 309 -6.20 -17.12 -0.36
CA THR A 309 -5.16 -16.12 -0.08
C THR A 309 -4.25 -15.90 -1.28
N PHE A 310 -3.68 -14.69 -1.38
CA PHE A 310 -2.67 -14.33 -2.38
C PHE A 310 -1.45 -13.72 -1.68
N PHE A 311 -0.29 -13.79 -2.34
CA PHE A 311 0.82 -12.91 -2.01
C PHE A 311 0.44 -11.46 -2.32
N ASP A 312 0.74 -10.55 -1.39
CA ASP A 312 0.54 -9.12 -1.58
C ASP A 312 1.56 -8.52 -2.56
N LYS A 313 2.78 -9.08 -2.63
CA LYS A 313 3.77 -8.70 -3.65
C LYS A 313 4.85 -9.76 -3.87
N TYR A 314 5.32 -9.84 -5.11
CA TYR A 314 6.53 -10.57 -5.50
C TYR A 314 7.65 -9.56 -5.75
N TYR A 315 8.82 -9.83 -5.22
CA TYR A 315 10.08 -9.20 -5.58
C TYR A 315 11.00 -10.26 -6.16
N TYR A 316 11.75 -9.90 -7.19
CA TYR A 316 12.71 -10.81 -7.77
C TYR A 316 13.96 -10.08 -8.24
N CYS A 317 15.10 -10.75 -8.14
CA CYS A 317 16.34 -10.22 -8.69
C CYS A 317 16.62 -10.92 -10.03
N PRO A 318 16.60 -10.19 -11.17
CA PRO A 318 16.82 -10.79 -12.49
C PRO A 318 18.31 -11.01 -12.80
N HIS A 319 19.21 -10.44 -12.00
CA HIS A 319 20.65 -10.36 -12.27
C HIS A 319 21.41 -11.66 -11.96
N TYR A 320 22.50 -11.86 -12.71
CA TYR A 320 23.45 -12.94 -12.48
C TYR A 320 24.83 -12.58 -13.06
N PRO A 321 25.87 -12.37 -12.23
CA PRO A 321 27.13 -11.77 -12.69
C PRO A 321 27.96 -12.67 -13.62
N VAL A 322 27.85 -14.00 -13.49
CA VAL A 322 28.67 -14.95 -14.25
C VAL A 322 28.21 -15.01 -15.71
N ALA A 323 29.09 -14.72 -16.67
CA ALA A 323 28.86 -14.76 -18.13
C ALA A 323 28.94 -16.19 -18.72
N GLY A 324 28.72 -16.33 -20.03
CA GLY A 324 28.92 -17.58 -20.77
C GLY A 324 27.64 -18.33 -21.17
N PHE A 325 26.46 -17.71 -21.13
CA PHE A 325 25.22 -18.37 -21.58
C PHE A 325 24.80 -17.90 -22.98
N LYS A 326 24.43 -18.84 -23.85
CA LYS A 326 24.11 -18.60 -25.28
C LYS A 326 23.14 -17.45 -25.56
N LYS A 327 22.15 -17.23 -24.69
CA LYS A 327 21.11 -16.20 -24.86
C LYS A 327 21.12 -15.15 -23.74
N GLU A 328 22.26 -14.94 -23.09
CA GLU A 328 22.32 -14.06 -21.93
C GLU A 328 21.99 -12.60 -22.24
N ILE A 329 21.44 -11.93 -21.25
CA ILE A 329 21.13 -10.51 -21.31
C ILE A 329 22.29 -9.76 -20.66
N LYS A 330 23.24 -9.27 -21.48
CA LYS A 330 24.49 -8.62 -21.03
C LYS A 330 24.28 -7.56 -19.95
N LYS A 331 23.26 -6.68 -20.09
CA LYS A 331 22.94 -5.64 -19.11
C LYS A 331 22.54 -6.16 -17.71
N LEU A 332 22.21 -7.45 -17.58
CA LEU A 332 21.85 -8.07 -16.30
C LEU A 332 23.01 -8.86 -15.66
N LYS A 333 24.19 -8.87 -16.31
CA LYS A 333 25.40 -9.57 -15.87
C LYS A 333 26.24 -8.70 -14.93
N ILE A 334 25.62 -8.29 -13.82
CA ILE A 334 26.23 -7.35 -12.87
C ILE A 334 26.19 -7.88 -11.43
N ILE A 335 27.11 -7.39 -10.61
CA ILE A 335 27.02 -7.49 -9.15
C ILE A 335 26.02 -6.45 -8.67
N CYS A 336 24.88 -6.90 -8.16
CA CYS A 336 23.80 -6.03 -7.74
C CYS A 336 23.52 -6.12 -6.24
N LYS A 337 22.84 -5.10 -5.72
CA LYS A 337 22.39 -5.08 -4.32
C LYS A 337 21.13 -5.95 -4.08
N CYS A 338 20.41 -6.36 -5.14
CA CYS A 338 19.16 -7.12 -5.01
C CYS A 338 19.34 -8.62 -4.80
N ARG A 339 20.41 -9.22 -5.32
CA ARG A 339 20.57 -10.67 -5.34
C ARG A 339 20.90 -11.17 -3.95
N LYS A 340 20.09 -12.08 -3.40
CA LYS A 340 20.41 -12.76 -2.13
C LYS A 340 21.77 -13.46 -2.29
N PRO A 341 22.71 -13.32 -1.33
CA PRO A 341 22.52 -12.96 0.08
C PRO A 341 22.50 -11.46 0.42
N LYS A 342 22.54 -10.54 -0.57
CA LYS A 342 22.38 -9.10 -0.28
C LYS A 342 20.95 -8.79 0.13
N ALA A 343 20.78 -7.79 1.00
CA ALA A 343 19.51 -7.43 1.61
C ALA A 343 18.59 -6.54 0.74
N GLY A 344 18.98 -6.19 -0.49
CA GLY A 344 18.33 -5.11 -1.25
C GLY A 344 16.81 -5.29 -1.40
N LEU A 345 16.35 -6.46 -1.84
CA LEU A 345 14.92 -6.72 -2.02
C LEU A 345 14.14 -6.79 -0.69
N PHE A 346 14.79 -7.22 0.40
CA PHE A 346 14.17 -7.21 1.73
C PHE A 346 13.98 -5.78 2.22
N LEU A 347 14.98 -4.92 2.07
CA LEU A 347 14.89 -3.51 2.42
C LEU A 347 13.85 -2.78 1.57
N GLU A 348 13.78 -3.09 0.28
CA GLU A 348 12.74 -2.60 -0.61
C GLU A 348 11.35 -3.00 -0.12
N ALA A 349 11.15 -4.27 0.21
CA ALA A 349 9.87 -4.78 0.73
C ALA A 349 9.48 -4.13 2.07
N ILE A 350 10.45 -3.97 2.98
CA ILE A 350 10.26 -3.28 4.26
C ILE A 350 9.78 -1.84 4.03
N ASN A 351 10.46 -1.12 3.14
CA ASN A 351 10.10 0.26 2.81
C ASN A 351 8.74 0.33 2.12
N ASP A 352 8.46 -0.54 1.16
CA ASP A 352 7.24 -0.50 0.37
C ASP A 352 5.98 -0.71 1.20
N PHE A 353 6.06 -1.47 2.29
CA PHE A 353 4.93 -1.77 3.18
C PHE A 353 5.00 -1.07 4.54
N ASN A 354 6.01 -0.22 4.80
CA ASN A 354 6.28 0.40 6.11
C ASN A 354 6.37 -0.62 7.25
N LEU A 355 7.07 -1.73 7.00
CA LEU A 355 7.13 -2.83 7.94
C LEU A 355 8.08 -2.53 9.09
N ASN A 356 7.64 -2.86 10.30
CA ASN A 356 8.54 -2.93 11.43
C ASN A 356 9.27 -4.28 11.41
N LYS A 357 10.59 -4.25 11.27
CA LYS A 357 11.48 -5.43 11.21
C LYS A 357 11.27 -6.43 12.36
N LYS A 358 10.83 -5.95 13.54
CA LYS A 358 10.50 -6.80 14.71
C LYS A 358 9.30 -7.71 14.47
N TYR A 359 8.47 -7.46 13.47
CA TYR A 359 7.26 -8.24 13.15
C TYR A 359 7.34 -8.93 11.79
N ILE A 360 8.56 -9.06 11.24
CA ILE A 360 8.82 -9.76 9.98
C ILE A 360 9.37 -11.15 10.29
N TYR A 361 8.85 -12.15 9.58
CA TYR A 361 9.31 -13.52 9.59
C TYR A 361 9.86 -13.81 8.18
N ASN A 362 11.11 -14.22 8.07
CA ASN A 362 11.74 -14.61 6.81
C ASN A 362 11.85 -16.15 6.78
N ILE A 363 11.41 -16.77 5.69
CA ILE A 363 11.35 -18.22 5.54
C ILE A 363 11.98 -18.58 4.19
N GLY A 364 12.99 -19.44 4.20
CA GLY A 364 13.68 -19.90 3.00
C GLY A 364 14.33 -21.26 3.21
N ASN A 365 14.83 -21.89 2.16
CA ASN A 365 15.52 -23.18 2.17
C ASN A 365 17.04 -23.05 2.04
N THR A 366 17.58 -21.84 1.82
CA THR A 366 19.03 -21.65 1.66
C THR A 366 19.63 -20.71 2.71
N LYS A 367 20.92 -20.90 3.04
CA LYS A 367 21.67 -19.95 3.88
C LYS A 367 21.69 -18.54 3.29
N SER A 368 21.65 -18.42 1.96
CA SER A 368 21.58 -17.14 1.25
C SER A 368 20.34 -16.34 1.62
N ASP A 369 19.17 -17.00 1.77
CA ASP A 369 17.93 -16.35 2.23
C ASP A 369 18.05 -15.82 3.65
N MET A 370 18.69 -16.61 4.52
CA MET A 370 18.88 -16.26 5.92
C MET A 370 19.82 -15.07 6.08
N TYR A 371 20.93 -15.05 5.33
CA TYR A 371 21.89 -13.95 5.37
C TYR A 371 21.31 -12.65 4.81
N ALA A 372 20.47 -12.72 3.77
CA ALA A 372 19.77 -11.56 3.26
C ALA A 372 18.79 -10.97 4.29
N GLY A 373 17.97 -11.83 4.92
CA GLY A 373 17.02 -11.40 5.96
C GLY A 373 17.73 -10.84 7.21
N TYR A 374 18.77 -11.52 7.68
CA TYR A 374 19.60 -11.05 8.79
C TYR A 374 20.23 -9.69 8.50
N SER A 375 20.83 -9.52 7.31
CA SER A 375 21.44 -8.25 6.88
C SER A 375 20.41 -7.12 6.70
N ALA A 376 19.15 -7.44 6.44
CA ALA A 376 18.06 -6.47 6.45
C ALA A 376 17.65 -6.03 7.88
N GLY A 377 18.17 -6.69 8.92
CA GLY A 377 17.84 -6.48 10.34
C GLY A 377 16.64 -7.29 10.82
N ILE A 378 16.23 -8.34 10.09
CA ILE A 378 15.16 -9.25 10.51
C ILE A 378 15.74 -10.24 11.51
N LYS A 379 15.14 -10.32 12.70
CA LYS A 379 15.58 -11.22 13.77
C LYS A 379 15.02 -12.64 13.66
N ARG A 380 13.88 -12.81 12.97
CA ARG A 380 13.17 -14.09 12.85
C ARG A 380 13.37 -14.67 11.45
N ASN A 381 14.52 -15.29 11.23
CA ASN A 381 14.84 -16.00 9.98
C ASN A 381 14.73 -17.51 10.23
N PHE A 382 13.97 -18.21 9.38
CA PHE A 382 13.72 -19.64 9.49
C PHE A 382 14.24 -20.35 8.25
N LEU A 383 15.22 -21.23 8.46
CA LEU A 383 15.78 -22.09 7.42
C LEU A 383 15.00 -23.41 7.43
N LEU A 384 14.36 -23.73 6.32
CA LEU A 384 13.63 -24.97 6.13
C LEU A 384 14.59 -26.09 5.76
N SER A 385 14.55 -27.18 6.52
CA SER A 385 15.29 -28.41 6.27
C SER A 385 14.35 -29.60 6.42
N GLU A 386 14.22 -30.43 5.38
CA GLU A 386 13.27 -31.57 5.37
C GLU A 386 13.69 -32.68 6.33
N ASP A 387 14.99 -32.91 6.47
CA ASP A 387 15.53 -34.06 7.21
C ASP A 387 15.66 -33.81 8.73
N LYS A 388 15.41 -32.57 9.19
CA LYS A 388 15.53 -32.23 10.62
C LYS A 388 14.26 -32.51 11.41
N LYS A 389 14.36 -33.44 12.38
CA LYS A 389 13.36 -33.62 13.44
C LYS A 389 13.45 -32.51 14.51
N ASN A 390 14.66 -32.08 14.87
CA ASN A 390 14.92 -31.11 15.95
C ASN A 390 15.15 -29.68 15.44
N ILE A 391 14.81 -28.69 16.26
CA ILE A 391 15.05 -27.27 15.99
C ILE A 391 16.50 -26.92 16.33
N THR A 392 17.23 -26.28 15.40
CA THR A 392 18.59 -25.80 15.64
C THR A 392 18.64 -24.28 15.64
N TYR A 393 19.28 -23.69 16.65
CA TYR A 393 19.42 -22.24 16.78
C TYR A 393 20.81 -21.80 16.32
N ASN A 394 20.87 -20.92 15.34
CA ASN A 394 22.09 -20.24 14.91
C ASN A 394 21.99 -18.74 15.23
N LYS A 395 23.12 -18.05 15.31
CA LYS A 395 23.18 -16.60 15.54
C LYS A 395 22.33 -15.78 14.53
N ARG A 396 22.16 -16.31 13.30
CA ARG A 396 21.49 -15.60 12.19
C ARG A 396 20.10 -16.16 11.84
N TYR A 397 19.80 -17.41 12.18
CA TYR A 397 18.56 -18.10 11.80
C TYR A 397 18.22 -19.28 12.72
N ILE A 398 16.99 -19.74 12.65
CA ILE A 398 16.51 -20.96 13.30
C ILE A 398 16.25 -21.97 12.19
N GLU A 399 16.86 -23.14 12.26
CA GLU A 399 16.64 -24.21 11.29
C GLU A 399 15.63 -25.22 11.83
N LEU A 400 14.62 -25.54 11.03
CA LEU A 400 13.51 -26.40 11.42
C LEU A 400 12.75 -26.96 10.21
N ASN A 401 11.92 -27.98 10.44
CA ASN A 401 10.98 -28.49 9.45
C ASN A 401 9.67 -27.68 9.40
N TYR A 402 8.78 -27.99 8.44
CA TYR A 402 7.52 -27.25 8.25
C TYR A 402 6.55 -27.37 9.43
N GLU A 403 6.55 -28.49 10.15
CA GLU A 403 5.61 -28.70 11.25
C GLU A 403 5.97 -27.83 12.45
N ASN A 404 7.26 -27.77 12.78
CA ASN A 404 7.81 -26.87 13.78
C ASN A 404 7.61 -25.39 13.40
N LEU A 405 7.72 -25.06 12.10
CA LEU A 405 7.46 -23.70 11.61
C LEU A 405 6.01 -23.28 11.87
N ILE A 406 5.05 -24.16 11.57
CA ILE A 406 3.62 -23.92 11.78
C ILE A 406 3.35 -23.57 13.25
N SER A 407 3.95 -24.30 14.18
CA SER A 407 3.78 -24.04 15.62
C SER A 407 4.37 -22.71 16.06
N LYS A 408 5.46 -22.24 15.44
CA LYS A 408 6.09 -20.93 15.73
C LYS A 408 5.35 -19.73 15.13
N LEU A 409 4.46 -19.95 14.16
CA LEU A 409 3.73 -18.89 13.44
C LEU A 409 2.27 -18.72 13.87
N LYS A 410 1.73 -19.67 14.64
CA LYS A 410 0.50 -19.47 15.42
C LYS A 410 0.72 -18.35 16.43
#